data_AF-A0A7C9E0F8-F1
#
_entry.id   AF-A0A7C9E0F8-F1
#
_cell.length_a   1.000
_cell.length_b   1.000
_cell.length_c   1.000
_cell.angle_alpha   90.00
_cell.angle_beta   90.00
_cell.angle_gamma   90.00
#
_symmetry.space_group_name_H-M   'P 1'
#
loop_
_entity.id
_entity.type
_entity.pdbx_description
1 polymer ?
#
loop_
_entity_poly.entity_id
_entity_poly.type
_entity_poly.pdbx_seq_one_letter_code
_entity_poly.pdbx_strand_id
1 'polypeptide(L)'
;QFSHSSSWVVVSPVCMDRSVQDTICSNHGNKFSIVSYNILAQAYVKSAFFPHSPKPCLRWKARSQALLTVLKGLEVDFLCLQEVDEYDSFYKDIMEKHGYSSIYIQRSGQKRDGCGVFYKQGRAELVLQENIEYNDLVKFIEGETNSSLKDDQISSAAGNAYSEQNHSTYSFF
;
A
#
# COMPACT_ATOMS: atom_id res chain seq x y z
N GLN A 1 -15.98 -10.38 -9.67
CA GLN A 1 -14.74 -10.33 -10.49
C GLN A 1 -13.65 -9.86 -9.53
N PHE A 2 -12.87 -10.81 -9.00
CA PHE A 2 -11.99 -10.55 -7.86
C PHE A 2 -10.78 -9.74 -8.31
N SER A 3 -10.55 -8.64 -7.57
CA SER A 3 -9.43 -7.71 -7.69
C SER A 3 -8.12 -8.43 -7.36
N HIS A 4 -7.17 -8.47 -8.30
CA HIS A 4 -5.82 -8.99 -8.05
C HIS A 4 -4.79 -7.90 -8.35
N SER A 5 -4.83 -6.84 -7.55
CA SER A 5 -3.75 -5.87 -7.43
C SER A 5 -3.49 -5.70 -5.94
N SER A 6 -2.55 -6.48 -5.43
CA SER A 6 -1.87 -6.23 -4.16
C SER A 6 -0.60 -5.43 -4.45
N SER A 7 -0.28 -4.47 -3.60
CA SER A 7 0.79 -3.52 -3.80
C SER A 7 1.66 -3.51 -2.56
N TRP A 8 2.92 -3.90 -2.69
CA TRP A 8 3.81 -3.97 -1.55
C TRP A 8 4.39 -2.58 -1.24
N VAL A 9 4.19 -2.11 -0.02
CA VAL A 9 4.91 -0.95 0.50
C VAL A 9 5.77 -1.40 1.67
N VAL A 10 7.07 -1.12 1.57
CA VAL A 10 8.02 -1.31 2.67
C VAL A 10 8.10 -0.01 3.45
N VAL A 11 7.68 -0.04 4.72
CA VAL A 11 7.81 1.12 5.61
C VAL A 11 8.61 0.72 6.84
N SER A 12 9.65 1.50 7.13
CA SER A 12 10.44 1.34 8.35
C SER A 12 9.86 2.19 9.48
N PRO A 13 9.72 1.66 10.70
CA PRO A 13 9.40 2.48 11.85
C PRO A 13 10.54 3.47 12.09
N VAL A 14 10.20 4.74 12.31
CA VAL A 14 11.20 5.76 12.70
C VAL A 14 11.58 5.49 14.15
N CYS A 15 12.78 4.97 14.37
CA CYS A 15 13.41 5.02 15.69
C CYS A 15 14.07 6.40 15.80
N MET A 16 13.49 7.32 16.57
CA MET A 16 14.19 8.56 16.91
C MET A 16 15.43 8.21 17.73
N ASP A 17 16.60 8.13 17.09
CA ASP A 17 17.86 8.12 17.80
C ASP A 17 18.12 9.53 18.35
N ARG A 18 17.87 9.69 19.65
CA ARG A 18 18.37 10.83 20.39
C ARG A 18 19.00 10.37 21.70
N SER A 19 20.33 10.34 21.65
CA SER A 19 21.30 10.33 22.75
C SER A 19 21.37 9.09 23.64
N VAL A 20 22.61 8.62 23.75
CA VAL A 20 23.14 7.54 24.59
C VAL A 20 22.75 7.68 26.07
N GLN A 21 22.45 6.51 26.66
CA GLN A 21 22.34 6.13 28.08
C GLN A 21 21.12 6.60 28.88
N ASP A 22 20.18 5.67 29.12
CA ASP A 22 20.13 5.02 30.43
C ASP A 22 19.41 3.66 30.40
N THR A 23 19.97 2.73 31.16
CA THR A 23 19.52 1.35 31.37
C THR A 23 18.14 1.32 32.02
N ILE A 24 17.16 0.70 31.37
CA ILE A 24 16.19 -0.27 31.93
C ILE A 24 15.62 -1.05 30.73
N CYS A 25 15.82 -2.37 30.73
CA CYS A 25 15.16 -3.28 29.80
C CYS A 25 13.65 -3.27 30.05
N SER A 26 12.94 -2.39 29.37
CA SER A 26 11.54 -2.60 29.08
C SER A 26 11.43 -3.09 27.64
N ASN A 27 11.13 -4.37 27.46
CA ASN A 27 10.77 -4.95 26.16
C ASN A 27 9.40 -4.38 25.69
N HIS A 28 9.35 -3.07 25.49
CA HIS A 28 8.26 -2.39 24.82
C HIS A 28 8.54 -2.49 23.34
N GLY A 29 8.27 -3.66 22.75
CA GLY A 29 8.22 -3.78 21.30
C GLY A 29 7.37 -2.62 20.77
N ASN A 30 7.92 -1.83 19.85
CA ASN A 30 7.25 -0.66 19.29
C ASN A 30 5.88 -1.09 18.74
N LYS A 31 4.80 -0.82 19.48
CA LYS A 31 3.44 -1.14 19.05
C LYS A 31 3.03 -0.14 18.00
N PHE A 32 2.49 -0.63 16.88
CA PHE A 32 1.87 0.18 15.86
C PHE A 32 0.49 -0.35 15.50
N SER A 33 -0.34 0.52 14.95
CA SER A 33 -1.71 0.22 14.52
C SER A 33 -1.85 0.28 13.01
N ILE A 34 -2.55 -0.69 12.43
CA ILE A 34 -2.77 -0.79 10.98
C ILE A 34 -4.23 -1.02 10.71
N VAL A 35 -4.77 -0.32 9.72
CA VAL A 35 -6.09 -0.58 9.15
C VAL A 35 -5.97 -0.81 7.65
N SER A 36 -6.67 -1.82 7.15
CA SER A 36 -6.92 -2.04 5.73
C SER A 36 -8.38 -1.78 5.44
N TYR A 37 -8.69 -0.92 4.47
CA TYR A 37 -10.07 -0.51 4.21
C TYR A 37 -10.34 -0.26 2.73
N ASN A 38 -11.27 -1.02 2.15
CA ASN A 38 -11.75 -0.80 0.79
C ASN A 38 -12.83 0.29 0.81
N ILE A 39 -12.55 1.42 0.16
CA ILE A 39 -13.40 2.60 0.21
C ILE A 39 -14.41 2.69 -0.94
N LEU A 40 -14.47 1.68 -1.81
CA LEU A 40 -15.36 1.58 -2.95
C LEU A 40 -15.36 2.83 -3.84
N ALA A 41 -14.53 2.80 -4.89
CA ALA A 41 -14.40 3.89 -5.84
C ALA A 41 -15.76 4.30 -6.41
N GLN A 42 -15.93 5.60 -6.66
CA GLN A 42 -17.18 6.13 -7.21
C GLN A 42 -17.54 5.47 -8.54
N ALA A 43 -16.55 5.05 -9.33
CA ALA A 43 -16.76 4.34 -10.60
C ALA A 43 -17.54 3.01 -10.46
N TYR A 44 -17.58 2.42 -9.26
CA TYR A 44 -18.29 1.16 -8.98
C TYR A 44 -19.65 1.34 -8.34
N VAL A 45 -19.99 2.58 -7.96
CA VAL A 45 -21.29 2.88 -7.38
C VAL A 45 -22.35 2.88 -8.47
N LYS A 46 -23.03 1.75 -8.62
CA LYS A 46 -24.21 1.61 -9.47
C LYS A 46 -25.44 1.46 -8.59
N SER A 47 -26.48 2.25 -8.84
CA SER A 47 -27.71 2.21 -8.01
C SER A 47 -28.34 0.81 -7.96
N ALA A 48 -28.17 0.00 -9.02
CA ALA A 48 -28.63 -1.38 -9.07
C ALA A 48 -27.94 -2.29 -8.04
N PHE A 49 -26.69 -2.01 -7.66
CA PHE A 49 -25.96 -2.79 -6.66
C PHE A 49 -26.27 -2.36 -5.21
N PHE A 50 -26.90 -1.20 -5.03
CA PHE A 50 -27.21 -0.64 -3.71
C PHE A 50 -28.68 -0.22 -3.59
N PRO A 51 -29.65 -1.15 -3.74
CA PRO A 51 -31.07 -0.82 -3.78
C PRO A 51 -31.60 -0.26 -2.45
N HIS A 52 -30.98 -0.62 -1.32
CA HIS A 52 -31.38 -0.18 0.02
C HIS A 52 -30.70 1.12 0.47
N SER A 53 -29.74 1.63 -0.29
CA SER A 53 -29.00 2.83 0.07
C SER A 53 -29.66 4.07 -0.55
N PRO A 54 -29.95 5.13 0.22
CA PRO A 54 -30.46 6.37 -0.33
C PRO A 54 -29.52 6.93 -1.40
N LYS A 55 -30.06 7.29 -2.57
CA LYS A 55 -29.27 7.84 -3.70
C LYS A 55 -28.36 9.01 -3.31
N PRO A 56 -28.77 9.98 -2.45
CA PRO A 56 -27.88 11.06 -2.03
C PRO A 56 -26.62 10.56 -1.30
N CYS A 57 -26.77 9.52 -0.49
CA CYS A 57 -25.66 8.89 0.26
C CYS A 57 -24.71 8.11 -0.66
N LEU A 58 -25.10 7.78 -1.89
CA LEU A 58 -24.26 7.10 -2.87
C LEU A 58 -23.43 8.08 -3.73
N ARG A 59 -23.75 9.38 -3.69
CA ARG A 59 -23.03 10.40 -4.46
C ARG A 59 -21.67 10.66 -3.84
N TRP A 60 -20.66 10.83 -4.68
CA TRP A 60 -19.28 11.13 -4.30
C TRP A 60 -19.17 12.15 -3.18
N LYS A 61 -19.77 13.34 -3.37
CA LYS A 61 -19.71 14.45 -2.41
C LYS A 61 -20.14 14.06 -0.98
N ALA A 62 -21.14 13.20 -0.83
CA ALA A 62 -21.60 12.75 0.48
C ALA A 62 -20.72 11.61 1.00
N ARG A 63 -20.41 10.63 0.15
CA ARG A 63 -19.59 9.47 0.51
C ARG A 63 -18.18 9.84 0.92
N SER A 64 -17.50 10.68 0.13
CA SER A 64 -16.12 11.06 0.37
C SER A 64 -15.96 11.80 1.71
N GLN A 65 -16.93 12.66 2.06
CA GLN A 65 -16.95 13.34 3.35
C GLN A 65 -17.17 12.38 4.54
N ALA A 66 -18.10 11.42 4.38
CA ALA A 66 -18.35 10.41 5.39
C ALA A 66 -17.13 9.49 5.59
N LEU A 67 -16.54 9.02 4.48
CA LEU A 67 -15.30 8.23 4.49
C LEU A 67 -14.18 8.99 5.19
N LEU A 68 -13.94 10.24 4.79
CA LEU A 68 -12.91 11.07 5.39
C LEU A 68 -13.07 11.21 6.92
N THR A 69 -14.31 11.33 7.39
CA THR A 69 -14.61 11.40 8.84
C THR A 69 -14.21 10.10 9.54
N VAL A 70 -14.52 8.95 8.94
CA VAL A 70 -14.10 7.64 9.45
C VAL A 70 -12.57 7.54 9.45
N LEU A 71 -11.91 7.83 8.32
CA LEU A 71 -10.47 7.69 8.18
C LEU A 71 -9.69 8.53 9.20
N LYS A 72 -10.12 9.77 9.43
CA LYS A 72 -9.53 10.65 10.46
C LYS A 72 -9.74 10.11 11.86
N GLY A 73 -10.93 9.61 12.16
CA GLY A 73 -11.29 9.10 13.49
C GLY A 73 -10.62 7.77 13.86
N LEU A 74 -10.03 7.04 12.90
CA LEU A 74 -9.27 5.83 13.20
C LEU A 74 -7.95 6.12 13.93
N GLU A 75 -7.33 7.28 13.66
CA GLU A 75 -6.07 7.71 14.27
C GLU A 75 -4.94 6.66 14.27
N VAL A 76 -4.90 5.78 13.25
CA VAL A 76 -3.94 4.68 13.14
C VAL A 76 -2.55 5.12 12.66
N ASP A 77 -1.54 4.27 12.87
CA ASP A 77 -0.18 4.56 12.39
C ASP A 77 -0.04 4.32 10.88
N PHE A 78 -0.69 3.27 10.37
CA PHE A 78 -0.76 2.92 8.96
C PHE A 78 -2.20 2.67 8.50
N LEU A 79 -2.53 3.17 7.34
CA LEU A 79 -3.84 3.02 6.71
C LEU A 79 -3.65 2.62 5.24
N CYS A 80 -4.01 1.39 4.92
CA CYS A 80 -3.97 0.85 3.57
C CYS A 80 -5.38 0.90 2.97
N LEU A 81 -5.57 1.65 1.89
CA LEU A 81 -6.86 1.84 1.25
C LEU A 81 -6.90 1.16 -0.12
N GLN A 82 -7.98 0.43 -0.41
CA GLN A 82 -8.26 -0.12 -1.74
C GLN A 82 -9.45 0.56 -2.40
N GLU A 83 -9.50 0.47 -3.73
CA GLU A 83 -10.51 1.13 -4.57
C GLU A 83 -10.55 2.65 -4.32
N VAL A 84 -9.37 3.25 -4.17
CA VAL A 84 -9.23 4.70 -4.00
C VAL A 84 -9.33 5.37 -5.35
N ASP A 85 -10.26 6.29 -5.51
CA ASP A 85 -10.31 7.26 -6.61
C ASP A 85 -10.12 8.69 -6.08
N GLU A 86 -9.87 9.64 -6.99
CA GLU A 86 -9.69 11.06 -6.65
C GLU A 86 -8.59 11.27 -5.57
N TYR A 87 -7.50 10.50 -5.64
CA TYR A 87 -6.39 10.58 -4.68
C TYR A 87 -5.75 11.96 -4.66
N ASP A 88 -5.25 12.44 -5.81
CA ASP A 88 -4.56 13.74 -5.90
C ASP A 88 -5.50 14.93 -5.67
N SER A 89 -6.77 14.80 -6.04
CA SER A 89 -7.76 15.87 -5.96
C SER A 89 -8.45 15.98 -4.59
N PHE A 90 -8.45 14.91 -3.78
CA PHE A 90 -9.18 14.87 -2.52
C PHE A 90 -8.37 14.29 -1.35
N TYR A 91 -7.90 13.04 -1.43
CA TYR A 91 -7.34 12.36 -0.26
C TYR A 91 -5.94 12.86 0.14
N LYS A 92 -5.06 13.11 -0.83
CA LYS A 92 -3.65 13.43 -0.59
C LYS A 92 -3.47 14.65 0.33
N ASP A 93 -3.89 15.82 -0.12
CA ASP A 93 -3.72 17.07 0.62
C ASP A 93 -4.44 17.07 1.98
N ILE A 94 -5.59 16.39 2.08
CA ILE A 94 -6.38 16.37 3.31
C ILE A 94 -5.73 15.46 4.37
N MET A 95 -5.23 14.29 3.96
CA MET A 95 -4.55 13.37 4.86
C MET A 95 -3.16 13.90 5.27
N GLU A 96 -2.48 14.61 4.36
CA GLU A 96 -1.23 15.33 4.67
C GLU A 96 -1.42 16.39 5.76
N LYS A 97 -2.48 17.21 5.64
CA LYS A 97 -2.87 18.17 6.69
C LYS A 97 -3.23 17.49 8.03
N HIS A 98 -3.50 16.19 8.01
CA HIS A 98 -3.79 15.37 9.20
C HIS A 98 -2.56 14.59 9.69
N GLY A 99 -1.36 14.89 9.19
CA GLY A 99 -0.10 14.33 9.66
C GLY A 99 0.28 12.98 9.04
N TYR A 100 -0.37 12.59 7.94
CA TYR A 100 -0.03 11.39 7.18
C TYR A 100 0.78 11.74 5.94
N SER A 101 1.87 11.02 5.70
CA SER A 101 2.43 10.89 4.36
C SER A 101 1.76 9.73 3.64
N SER A 102 1.76 9.75 2.30
CA SER A 102 1.08 8.70 1.53
C SER A 102 1.72 8.38 0.20
N ILE A 103 1.53 7.13 -0.19
CA ILE A 103 1.88 6.56 -1.49
C ILE A 103 0.59 6.12 -2.14
N TYR A 104 0.46 6.33 -3.44
CA TYR A 104 -0.69 5.87 -4.21
C TYR A 104 -0.22 5.25 -5.51
N ILE A 105 -0.82 4.10 -5.83
CA ILE A 105 -0.58 3.36 -7.06
C ILE A 105 -1.92 3.16 -7.72
N GLN A 106 -2.11 3.87 -8.82
CA GLN A 106 -3.27 3.69 -9.67
C GLN A 106 -3.16 2.33 -10.36
N ARG A 107 -4.27 1.59 -10.41
CA ARG A 107 -4.29 0.33 -11.16
C ARG A 107 -4.07 0.60 -12.64
N SER A 108 -3.27 -0.24 -13.27
CA SER A 108 -2.99 -0.16 -14.70
C SER A 108 -4.25 -0.31 -15.57
N GLY A 109 -4.17 0.20 -16.80
CA GLY A 109 -5.26 0.20 -17.77
C GLY A 109 -6.20 1.40 -17.67
N GLN A 110 -7.46 1.23 -18.10
CA GLN A 110 -8.46 2.31 -18.20
C GLN A 110 -9.22 2.58 -16.89
N LYS A 111 -8.65 2.14 -15.77
CA LYS A 111 -9.32 2.13 -14.47
C LYS A 111 -8.80 3.30 -13.63
N ARG A 112 -9.72 4.07 -13.05
CA ARG A 112 -9.39 5.28 -12.26
C ARG A 112 -9.12 5.01 -10.80
N ASP A 113 -9.39 3.79 -10.34
CA ASP A 113 -9.13 3.35 -8.98
C ASP A 113 -7.72 2.81 -8.80
N GLY A 114 -7.26 2.84 -7.55
CA GLY A 114 -5.98 2.29 -7.15
C GLY A 114 -5.98 1.90 -5.68
N CYS A 115 -4.76 1.76 -5.17
CA CYS A 115 -4.50 1.51 -3.76
C CYS A 115 -3.58 2.59 -3.21
N GLY A 116 -3.74 2.93 -1.94
CA GLY A 116 -2.91 3.91 -1.28
C GLY A 116 -2.52 3.48 0.12
N VAL A 117 -1.27 3.72 0.48
CA VAL A 117 -0.75 3.49 1.83
C VAL A 117 -0.45 4.84 2.46
N PHE A 118 -1.11 5.12 3.57
CA PHE A 118 -0.95 6.33 4.36
C PHE A 118 -0.28 5.97 5.68
N TYR A 119 0.71 6.75 6.11
CA TYR A 119 1.46 6.49 7.34
C TYR A 119 1.76 7.78 8.08
N LYS A 120 1.69 7.75 9.42
CA LYS A 120 1.97 8.93 10.25
C LYS A 120 3.44 9.34 10.15
N GLN A 121 3.71 10.60 9.81
CA GLN A 121 5.07 11.14 9.61
C GLN A 121 5.99 10.98 10.84
N GLY A 122 5.43 11.03 12.05
CA GLY A 122 6.17 10.84 13.30
C GLY A 122 6.39 9.38 13.73
N ARG A 123 5.92 8.41 12.94
CA ARG A 123 5.92 6.98 13.29
C ARG A 123 6.69 6.14 12.27
N ALA A 124 6.73 6.59 11.03
CA ALA A 124 7.29 5.85 9.92
C ALA A 124 7.79 6.80 8.84
N GLU A 125 8.83 6.39 8.12
CA GLU A 125 9.35 7.08 6.94
C GLU A 125 9.41 6.12 5.76
N LEU A 126 9.16 6.64 4.57
CA LEU A 126 9.29 5.85 3.35
C LEU A 126 10.76 5.71 2.99
N VAL A 127 11.25 4.47 3.03
CA VAL A 127 12.61 4.12 2.62
C VAL A 127 12.66 3.64 1.18
N LEU A 128 11.71 2.79 0.79
CA LEU A 128 11.65 2.18 -0.53
C LEU A 128 10.19 1.93 -0.95
N GLN A 129 9.92 2.14 -2.23
CA GLN A 129 8.65 1.79 -2.86
C GLN A 129 8.92 0.88 -4.06
N GLU A 130 8.28 -0.29 -4.08
CA GLU A 130 8.31 -1.20 -5.22
C GLU A 130 6.88 -1.48 -5.70
N ASN A 131 6.61 -1.20 -6.96
CA ASN A 131 5.28 -1.38 -7.53
C ASN A 131 5.23 -2.71 -8.27
N ILE A 132 4.28 -3.58 -7.92
CA ILE A 132 4.09 -4.85 -8.62
C ILE A 132 2.85 -4.78 -9.50
N GLU A 133 3.06 -4.88 -10.81
CA GLU A 133 2.00 -5.16 -11.76
C GLU A 133 1.95 -6.67 -12.06
N TYR A 134 0.90 -7.35 -11.59
CA TYR A 134 0.77 -8.80 -11.77
C TYR A 134 0.76 -9.25 -13.24
N ASN A 135 0.27 -8.41 -14.16
CA ASN A 135 0.29 -8.71 -15.58
C ASN A 135 1.71 -8.86 -16.13
N ASP A 136 2.68 -8.18 -15.52
CA ASP A 136 4.08 -8.30 -15.92
C ASP A 136 4.73 -9.56 -15.34
N LEU A 137 4.27 -10.02 -14.18
CA LEU A 137 4.75 -11.28 -13.57
C LEU A 137 4.42 -12.52 -14.42
N VAL A 138 3.30 -12.50 -15.16
CA VAL A 138 2.93 -13.61 -16.05
C VAL A 138 3.96 -13.82 -17.16
N LYS A 139 4.57 -12.73 -17.66
CA LYS A 139 5.59 -12.79 -18.72
C LYS A 139 6.87 -13.50 -18.26
N PHE A 140 7.18 -13.45 -16.96
CA PHE A 140 8.33 -14.16 -16.40
C PHE A 140 8.07 -15.67 -16.32
N ILE A 141 6.86 -16.08 -15.94
CA ILE A 141 6.46 -17.50 -15.85
C ILE A 141 6.39 -18.13 -17.24
N GLU A 142 5.83 -17.41 -18.23
CA GLU A 142 5.77 -17.89 -19.62
C GLU A 142 7.15 -17.90 -20.30
N GLY A 143 8.10 -17.08 -19.85
CA GLY A 143 9.49 -17.11 -20.29
C GLY A 143 10.25 -18.35 -19.79
N GLU A 144 10.02 -18.78 -18.55
CA GLU A 144 10.62 -19.99 -18.00
C GLU A 144 10.06 -21.26 -18.65
N THR A 145 8.75 -21.31 -18.91
CA THR A 145 8.11 -22.49 -19.51
C THR A 145 8.55 -22.73 -20.97
N ASN A 146 8.94 -21.68 -21.70
CA ASN A 146 9.47 -21.80 -23.06
C ASN A 146 10.99 -22.07 -23.11
N SER A 147 11.66 -22.11 -21.96
CA SER A 147 13.11 -22.35 -21.86
C SER A 147 13.50 -23.80 -21.51
N SER A 148 12.53 -24.65 -21.13
CA SER A 148 12.77 -26.06 -20.77
C SER A 148 12.85 -27.05 -21.94
N LEU A 149 13.06 -26.58 -23.18
CA LEU A 149 13.42 -27.45 -24.31
C LEU A 149 14.54 -26.79 -25.13
N LYS A 150 15.79 -26.97 -24.69
CA LYS A 150 16.99 -27.18 -25.52
C LYS A 150 18.21 -27.42 -24.61
N ASP A 151 18.68 -28.65 -24.62
CA ASP A 151 19.88 -29.12 -23.94
C ASP A 151 21.17 -28.43 -24.42
N ASP A 152 22.08 -28.27 -23.45
CA ASP A 152 23.55 -28.31 -23.49
C ASP A 152 24.33 -27.42 -24.47
N GLN A 153 25.02 -26.40 -23.95
CA GLN A 153 26.51 -26.33 -23.88
C GLN A 153 26.99 -25.27 -22.86
N ILE A 154 28.07 -25.60 -22.16
CA ILE A 154 28.72 -24.94 -21.02
C ILE A 154 29.47 -23.64 -21.40
N SER A 155 29.41 -22.59 -20.57
CA SER A 155 30.60 -21.87 -20.02
C SER A 155 30.28 -20.70 -19.06
N SER A 156 30.75 -20.88 -17.82
CA SER A 156 31.40 -19.92 -16.88
C SER A 156 30.89 -18.48 -16.65
N ALA A 157 30.68 -18.21 -15.35
CA ALA A 157 31.33 -17.16 -14.53
C ALA A 157 30.45 -16.06 -13.91
N ALA A 158 30.80 -15.75 -12.65
CA ALA A 158 30.40 -14.65 -11.76
C ALA A 158 28.94 -14.71 -11.25
N GLY A 159 28.65 -14.98 -9.97
CA GLY A 159 29.34 -14.54 -8.76
C GLY A 159 28.84 -13.15 -8.39
N ASN A 160 27.88 -13.06 -7.48
CA ASN A 160 27.85 -12.04 -6.43
C ASN A 160 26.82 -12.41 -5.35
N ALA A 161 27.37 -12.64 -4.15
CA ALA A 161 26.66 -12.76 -2.90
C ALA A 161 26.16 -11.37 -2.48
N TYR A 162 24.87 -11.22 -2.20
CA TYR A 162 24.35 -10.09 -1.45
C TYR A 162 24.23 -10.48 0.01
N SER A 163 24.93 -9.72 0.84
CA SER A 163 24.99 -9.80 2.29
C SER A 163 23.63 -9.47 2.92
N GLU A 164 23.12 -10.39 3.74
CA GLU A 164 22.02 -10.14 4.67
C GLU A 164 22.45 -9.10 5.72
N GLN A 165 21.91 -7.89 5.62
CA GLN A 165 21.82 -6.99 6.77
C GLN A 165 20.41 -7.10 7.34
N ASN A 166 20.34 -7.66 8.56
CA ASN A 166 19.12 -7.82 9.34
C ASN A 166 18.56 -6.44 9.74
N HIS A 167 17.81 -5.81 8.84
CA HIS A 167 16.87 -4.76 9.19
C HIS A 167 15.48 -5.38 9.34
N SER A 168 14.77 -5.08 10.42
CA SER A 168 13.41 -5.61 10.63
C SER A 168 12.47 -4.92 9.65
N THR A 169 12.29 -5.54 8.49
CA THR A 169 11.47 -5.07 7.38
C THR A 169 10.06 -5.62 7.53
N TYR A 170 9.05 -4.75 7.50
CA TYR A 170 7.65 -5.14 7.52
C TYR A 170 7.02 -4.87 6.15
N SER A 171 6.41 -5.91 5.56
CA SER A 171 5.73 -5.86 4.27
C SER A 171 4.22 -5.70 4.48
N PHE A 172 3.60 -4.79 3.73
CA PHE A 172 2.14 -4.55 3.77
C PHE A 172 1.50 -4.74 2.39
N PHE A 173 0.25 -5.24 2.40
CA PHE A 173 -0.57 -5.74 1.28
C PHE A 173 -0.82 -4.78 0.11
#